data_AF-A0A2N2YME5-F1
#
_entry.id   AF-A0A2N2YME5-F1
#
_cell.length_a   1.000
_cell.length_b   1.000
_cell.length_c   1.000
_cell.angle_alpha   90.00
_cell.angle_beta   90.00
_cell.angle_gamma   90.00
#
_symmetry.space_group_name_H-M   'P 1'
#
loop_
_entity.id
_entity.type
_entity.pdbx_description
1 polymer ?
#
loop_
_entity_poly.entity_id
_entity_poly.type
_entity_poly.pdbx_seq_one_letter_code
_entity_poly.pdbx_strand_id
1 'polypeptide(L)'
;MTTKYQIIKIGDDNPFFKETIDTLHRHIAELGLQQKSLIEIDETNFKTDYKANAPTFCLYFGSSSKVFKNLDILRKLIKDATLILPIVSDLKQYTLQIPKELENVNGFELATDNDIEKLVSCILEGLSLLRLSRRLFISYKRDESSSVAIQLFEQLEKNGFDVFLDTHSIRQGEPFQEELWHRMADTDVVVLLNTPGFLNSNWTTQELAKANSMSIGILQLIWPTHKLERDAEISIPFQLNNTDFGNNIFSTPSSYLNNNTLKRVVSQVESLRARSLASRQDNIITEFISSSIKVGRKADLQSEKFITVKRSDGKEFVIIPTVGVPQAFTYNQSEELVARIKSKNVKGAFLLYDHRNIREKWLKHLAWLDNYLPIKTIKIVDAELWLTKI
;
A
#
# COMPACT_ATOMS: atom_id res chain seq x y z
N MET A 1 -19.07 19.97 3.52
CA MET A 1 -17.65 20.36 3.61
C MET A 1 -16.85 19.09 3.53
N THR A 2 -16.05 18.93 2.48
CA THR A 2 -15.13 17.80 2.32
C THR A 2 -14.02 17.96 3.36
N THR A 3 -13.88 17.00 4.25
CA THR A 3 -12.79 16.99 5.24
C THR A 3 -11.48 16.78 4.50
N LYS A 4 -10.49 17.66 4.71
CA LYS A 4 -9.17 17.54 4.06
C LYS A 4 -8.21 16.76 4.96
N TYR A 5 -7.30 16.01 4.35
CA TYR A 5 -6.17 15.39 5.05
C TYR A 5 -5.19 16.47 5.51
N GLN A 6 -4.51 16.23 6.63
CA GLN A 6 -3.54 17.15 7.20
C GLN A 6 -2.20 16.45 7.42
N ILE A 7 -1.13 17.02 6.87
CA ILE A 7 0.25 16.63 7.20
C ILE A 7 0.87 17.77 8.01
N ILE A 8 1.36 17.47 9.22
CA ILE A 8 1.98 18.45 10.09
C ILE A 8 3.49 18.22 10.12
N LYS A 9 4.28 19.27 9.93
CA LYS A 9 5.73 19.28 10.14
C LYS A 9 6.09 20.17 11.33
N ILE A 10 6.69 19.59 12.35
CA ILE A 10 7.21 20.30 13.53
C ILE A 10 8.57 19.73 13.94
N GLY A 11 9.30 20.44 14.80
CA GLY A 11 10.65 20.06 15.20
C GLY A 11 11.72 20.76 14.36
N ASP A 12 12.87 20.12 14.18
CA ASP A 12 13.98 20.68 13.39
C ASP A 12 13.78 20.54 11.88
N ASP A 13 14.58 21.29 11.12
CA ASP A 13 14.59 21.14 9.66
C ASP A 13 15.34 19.88 9.26
N ASN A 14 14.83 19.19 8.24
CA ASN A 14 15.48 18.05 7.62
C ASN A 14 15.58 18.29 6.11
N PRO A 15 16.77 18.06 5.49
CA PRO A 15 16.99 18.34 4.07
C PRO A 15 16.09 17.53 3.14
N PHE A 16 15.60 16.36 3.55
CA PHE A 16 14.76 15.48 2.75
C PHE A 16 13.26 15.80 2.87
N PHE A 17 12.85 16.74 3.73
CA PHE A 17 11.41 17.03 3.94
C PHE A 17 10.73 17.50 2.66
N LYS A 18 11.37 18.39 1.89
CA LYS A 18 10.81 18.90 0.64
C LYS A 18 10.54 17.77 -0.36
N GLU A 19 11.54 16.91 -0.58
CA GLU A 19 11.42 15.76 -1.48
C GLU A 19 10.40 14.74 -0.96
N THR A 20 10.26 14.58 0.36
CA THR A 20 9.22 13.76 0.98
C THR A 20 7.82 14.27 0.64
N ILE A 21 7.58 15.57 0.75
CA ILE A 21 6.30 16.18 0.42
C ILE A 21 6.01 16.12 -1.08
N ASP A 22 7.00 16.38 -1.94
CA ASP A 22 6.84 16.26 -3.40
C ASP A 22 6.47 14.81 -3.79
N THR A 23 7.13 13.82 -3.17
CA THR A 23 6.86 12.38 -3.36
C THR A 23 5.46 12.00 -2.85
N LEU A 24 5.06 12.54 -1.68
CA LEU A 24 3.71 12.35 -1.14
C LEU A 24 2.63 12.89 -2.08
N HIS A 25 2.79 14.10 -2.61
CA HIS A 25 1.84 14.69 -3.56
C HIS A 25 1.73 13.89 -4.85
N ARG A 26 2.86 13.36 -5.35
CA ARG A 26 2.87 12.46 -6.51
C ARG A 26 2.01 11.21 -6.25
N HIS A 27 2.21 10.54 -5.12
CA HIS A 27 1.41 9.35 -4.78
C HIS A 27 -0.06 9.66 -4.49
N ILE A 28 -0.37 10.81 -3.90
CA ILE A 28 -1.76 11.28 -3.74
C ILE A 28 -2.43 11.46 -5.11
N ALA A 29 -1.71 12.01 -6.10
CA ALA A 29 -2.21 12.14 -7.45
C ALA A 29 -2.39 10.78 -8.15
N GLU A 30 -1.46 9.83 -7.95
CA GLU A 30 -1.59 8.45 -8.43
C GLU A 30 -2.81 7.74 -7.83
N LEU A 31 -3.13 8.00 -6.55
CA LEU A 31 -4.36 7.56 -5.88
C LEU A 31 -5.61 8.32 -6.38
N GLY A 32 -5.48 9.18 -7.39
CA GLY A 32 -6.58 9.93 -8.01
C GLY A 32 -7.19 11.01 -7.10
N LEU A 33 -6.50 11.41 -6.03
CA LEU A 33 -6.91 12.51 -5.17
C LEU A 33 -6.37 13.84 -5.71
N GLN A 34 -7.15 14.91 -5.53
CA GLN A 34 -6.70 16.26 -5.88
C GLN A 34 -5.68 16.74 -4.85
N GLN A 35 -4.61 17.43 -5.28
CA GLN A 35 -3.60 17.98 -4.35
C GLN A 35 -4.20 18.83 -3.22
N LYS A 36 -5.27 19.59 -3.53
CA LYS A 36 -5.99 20.43 -2.55
C LYS A 36 -6.67 19.65 -1.41
N SER A 37 -6.73 18.32 -1.52
CA SER A 37 -7.26 17.42 -0.49
C SER A 37 -6.29 17.23 0.67
N LEU A 38 -4.99 17.52 0.49
CA LEU A 38 -3.99 17.56 1.56
C LEU A 38 -3.67 19.01 1.93
N ILE A 39 -3.62 19.31 3.22
CA ILE A 39 -3.13 20.58 3.77
C ILE A 39 -1.80 20.31 4.48
N GLU A 40 -0.79 21.11 4.15
CA GLU A 40 0.47 21.14 4.86
C GLU A 40 0.41 22.17 6.00
N ILE A 41 0.78 21.74 7.20
CA ILE A 41 0.69 22.52 8.42
C ILE A 41 2.05 22.53 9.10
N ASP A 42 2.49 23.69 9.56
CA ASP A 42 3.69 23.89 10.36
C ASP A 42 3.40 24.80 11.55
N GLU A 43 4.45 25.25 12.24
CA GLU A 43 4.33 26.14 13.40
C GLU A 43 3.64 27.48 13.09
N THR A 44 3.67 27.95 11.84
CA THR A 44 3.17 29.26 11.44
C THR A 44 1.65 29.27 11.23
N ASN A 45 1.08 28.18 10.71
CA ASN A 45 -0.34 28.06 10.39
C ASN A 45 -1.11 27.05 11.27
N PHE A 46 -0.45 26.39 12.22
CA PHE A 46 -1.08 25.41 13.12
C PHE A 46 -2.36 25.94 13.78
N LYS A 47 -2.34 27.17 14.29
CA LYS A 47 -3.48 27.75 15.03
C LYS A 47 -4.71 27.99 14.14
N THR A 48 -4.53 28.25 12.85
CA THR A 48 -5.61 28.57 11.92
C THR A 48 -6.14 27.32 11.22
N ASP A 49 -5.23 26.47 10.76
CA ASP A 49 -5.53 25.45 9.78
C ASP A 49 -5.84 24.09 10.42
N TYR A 50 -5.20 23.76 11.55
CA TYR A 50 -5.38 22.48 12.22
C TYR A 50 -6.82 22.25 12.68
N LYS A 51 -7.35 21.07 12.36
CA LYS A 51 -8.65 20.56 12.81
C LYS A 51 -8.46 19.18 13.42
N ALA A 52 -8.71 19.05 14.73
CA ALA A 52 -8.57 17.78 15.47
C ALA A 52 -9.50 16.66 14.98
N ASN A 53 -10.59 16.99 14.29
CA ASN A 53 -11.57 16.04 13.77
C ASN A 53 -11.32 15.64 12.30
N ALA A 54 -10.20 16.08 11.71
CA ALA A 54 -9.81 15.71 10.35
C ALA A 54 -8.64 14.72 10.37
N PRO A 55 -8.52 13.82 9.36
CA PRO A 55 -7.42 12.86 9.28
C PRO A 55 -6.07 13.60 9.28
N THR A 56 -5.24 13.30 10.27
CA THR A 56 -4.00 14.05 10.52
C THR A 56 -2.85 13.11 10.79
N PHE A 57 -1.71 13.40 10.17
CA PHE A 57 -0.43 12.74 10.44
C PHE A 57 0.62 13.81 10.73
N CYS A 58 1.39 13.64 11.79
CA CYS A 58 2.42 14.59 12.18
C CYS A 58 3.81 13.97 12.08
N LEU A 59 4.73 14.66 11.41
CA LEU A 59 6.15 14.38 11.39
C LEU A 59 6.82 15.29 12.43
N TYR A 60 7.37 14.67 13.48
CA TYR A 60 8.18 15.38 14.47
C TYR A 60 9.65 15.14 14.19
N PHE A 61 10.36 16.14 13.68
CA PHE A 61 11.79 16.04 13.37
C PHE A 61 12.64 16.29 14.61
N GLY A 62 13.41 15.29 15.02
CA GLY A 62 14.29 15.35 16.18
C GLY A 62 15.44 16.33 16.03
N SER A 63 16.01 16.75 17.17
CA SER A 63 17.12 17.70 17.23
C SER A 63 18.40 17.06 17.74
N SER A 64 19.51 17.27 17.02
CA SER A 64 20.85 16.90 17.52
C SER A 64 21.35 17.80 18.66
N SER A 65 20.75 18.97 18.85
CA SER A 65 21.16 19.98 19.84
C SER A 65 20.60 19.73 21.25
N LYS A 66 19.71 18.75 21.41
CA LYS A 66 18.89 18.51 22.62
C LYS A 66 17.96 19.68 23.01
N VAL A 67 17.83 20.70 22.15
CA VAL A 67 16.84 21.76 22.29
C VAL A 67 15.67 21.43 21.36
N PHE A 68 14.54 21.03 21.96
CA PHE A 68 13.38 20.54 21.21
C PHE A 68 12.40 21.68 20.92
N LYS A 69 12.05 21.84 19.64
CA LYS A 69 11.10 22.86 19.17
C LYS A 69 9.65 22.37 19.26
N ASN A 70 8.71 23.32 19.24
CA ASN A 70 7.26 23.10 19.11
C ASN A 70 6.62 22.15 20.14
N LEU A 71 7.14 22.13 21.38
CA LEU A 71 6.62 21.23 22.43
C LEU A 71 5.18 21.52 22.83
N ASP A 72 4.72 22.77 22.71
CA ASP A 72 3.33 23.18 22.93
C ASP A 72 2.39 22.58 21.86
N ILE A 73 2.78 22.64 20.59
CA ILE A 73 2.06 22.02 19.47
C ILE A 73 2.04 20.50 19.64
N LEU A 74 3.19 19.89 19.95
CA LEU A 74 3.31 18.45 20.19
C LEU A 74 2.34 17.97 21.29
N ARG A 75 2.32 18.64 22.45
CA ARG A 75 1.41 18.28 23.55
C ARG A 75 -0.06 18.42 23.16
N LYS A 76 -0.41 19.40 22.32
CA LYS A 76 -1.77 19.53 21.79
C LYS A 76 -2.13 18.34 20.91
N LEU A 77 -1.24 17.93 20.02
CA LEU A 77 -1.45 16.78 19.12
C LEU A 77 -1.59 15.47 19.89
N ILE A 78 -0.76 15.25 20.92
CA ILE A 78 -0.87 14.09 21.81
C ILE A 78 -2.25 14.08 22.51
N LYS A 79 -2.70 15.23 23.04
CA LYS A 79 -4.00 15.34 23.70
C LYS A 79 -5.17 15.02 22.76
N ASP A 80 -5.03 15.35 21.48
CA ASP A 80 -6.02 15.06 20.45
C ASP A 80 -5.90 13.64 19.86
N ALA A 81 -4.98 12.82 20.38
CA ALA A 81 -4.68 11.48 19.88
C ALA A 81 -4.32 11.46 18.38
N THR A 82 -3.63 12.50 17.90
CA THR A 82 -3.11 12.54 16.53
C THR A 82 -1.95 11.56 16.36
N LEU A 83 -1.86 10.92 15.19
CA LEU A 83 -0.70 10.09 14.83
C LEU A 83 0.53 10.97 14.66
N ILE A 84 1.56 10.70 15.45
CA ILE A 84 2.84 11.43 15.42
C ILE A 84 3.94 10.40 15.14
N LEU A 85 4.74 10.65 14.10
CA LEU A 85 5.91 9.86 13.75
C LEU A 85 7.18 10.68 14.05
N PRO A 86 7.97 10.28 15.06
CA PRO A 86 9.26 10.88 15.34
C PRO A 86 10.27 10.51 14.25
N ILE A 87 10.93 11.52 13.66
CA ILE A 87 11.92 11.35 12.59
C ILE A 87 13.30 11.74 13.09
N VAL A 88 14.30 10.89 12.88
CA VAL A 88 15.70 11.12 13.25
C VAL A 88 16.63 10.77 12.09
N SER A 89 17.86 11.27 12.13
CA SER A 89 18.88 10.92 11.13
C SER A 89 19.63 9.62 11.45
N ASP A 90 19.63 9.20 12.73
CA ASP A 90 20.22 7.94 13.19
C ASP A 90 19.41 7.40 14.37
N LEU A 91 18.76 6.25 14.19
CA LEU A 91 17.97 5.60 15.25
C LEU A 91 18.81 5.19 16.46
N LYS A 92 20.14 5.03 16.32
CA LYS A 92 21.02 4.76 17.46
C LYS A 92 21.08 5.94 18.44
N GLN A 93 20.76 7.14 17.98
CA GLN A 93 20.73 8.36 18.80
C GLN A 93 19.31 8.78 19.18
N TYR A 94 18.31 7.92 18.96
CA TYR A 94 16.89 8.25 19.08
C TYR A 94 16.52 8.96 20.39
N THR A 95 16.84 8.35 21.53
CA THR A 95 16.52 8.90 22.87
C THR A 95 17.18 10.25 23.15
N LEU A 96 18.26 10.60 22.44
CA LEU A 96 18.93 11.89 22.59
C LEU A 96 18.35 12.97 21.67
N GLN A 97 17.67 12.57 20.59
CA GLN A 97 17.19 13.47 19.55
C GLN A 97 15.70 13.79 19.66
N ILE A 98 14.96 13.06 20.49
CA ILE A 98 13.50 13.18 20.61
C ILE A 98 13.10 13.62 22.03
N PRO A 99 12.07 14.48 22.18
CA PRO A 99 11.57 14.87 23.49
C PRO A 99 10.95 13.70 24.26
N LYS A 100 10.96 13.80 25.59
CA LYS A 100 10.47 12.75 26.50
C LYS A 100 9.01 12.34 26.22
N GLU A 101 8.19 13.28 25.76
CA GLU A 101 6.80 13.03 25.37
C GLU A 101 6.64 11.96 24.27
N LEU A 102 7.68 11.72 23.46
CA LEU A 102 7.69 10.78 22.33
C LEU A 102 8.63 9.58 22.54
N GLU A 103 9.24 9.44 23.73
CA GLU A 103 10.21 8.37 24.01
C GLU A 103 9.63 6.95 23.86
N ASN A 104 8.32 6.80 24.10
CA ASN A 104 7.61 5.52 23.96
C ASN A 104 6.99 5.29 22.56
N VAL A 105 7.28 6.16 21.61
CA VAL A 105 6.83 6.02 20.22
C VAL A 105 8.01 5.51 19.39
N ASN A 106 7.78 4.53 18.51
CA ASN A 106 8.82 4.07 17.60
C ASN A 106 9.16 5.16 16.57
N GLY A 107 10.44 5.47 16.44
CA GLY A 107 10.93 6.44 15.46
C GLY A 107 11.14 5.88 14.07
N PHE A 108 11.38 6.79 13.13
CA PHE A 108 11.78 6.51 11.76
C PHE A 108 13.14 7.16 11.45
N GLU A 109 14.03 6.41 10.82
CA GLU A 109 15.31 6.93 10.33
C GLU A 109 15.14 7.50 8.92
N LEU A 110 15.32 8.81 8.76
CA LEU A 110 15.39 9.48 7.46
C LEU A 110 16.83 9.97 7.24
N ALA A 111 17.71 9.02 6.89
CA ALA A 111 19.14 9.25 6.73
C ALA A 111 19.53 9.56 5.27
N THR A 112 18.80 8.99 4.32
CA THR A 112 19.08 9.04 2.89
C THR A 112 17.80 9.23 2.06
N ASP A 113 17.97 9.61 0.80
CA ASP A 113 16.91 9.68 -0.21
C ASP A 113 16.14 8.36 -0.38
N ASN A 114 16.82 7.21 -0.24
CA ASN A 114 16.19 5.89 -0.32
C ASN A 114 15.13 5.64 0.76
N ASP A 115 15.15 6.39 1.87
CA ASP A 115 14.20 6.24 2.98
C ASP A 115 12.88 7.00 2.72
N ILE A 116 12.84 7.88 1.72
CA ILE A 116 11.69 8.76 1.43
C ILE A 116 10.44 7.97 1.04
N GLU A 117 10.53 7.01 0.12
CA GLU A 117 9.38 6.22 -0.33
C GLU A 117 8.75 5.41 0.81
N LYS A 118 9.58 4.93 1.73
CA LYS A 118 9.13 4.23 2.93
C LYS A 118 8.40 5.19 3.89
N LEU A 119 8.95 6.40 4.11
CA LEU A 119 8.31 7.42 4.93
C LEU A 119 6.95 7.84 4.35
N VAL A 120 6.89 8.08 3.04
CA VAL A 120 5.64 8.40 2.33
C VAL A 120 4.62 7.28 2.47
N SER A 121 5.04 6.02 2.35
CA SER A 121 4.15 4.87 2.57
C SER A 121 3.59 4.84 4.00
N CYS A 122 4.41 5.15 5.02
CA CYS A 122 3.92 5.29 6.40
C CYS A 122 2.91 6.44 6.57
N ILE A 123 3.14 7.58 5.91
CA ILE A 123 2.20 8.73 5.94
C ILE A 123 0.86 8.32 5.30
N LEU A 124 0.89 7.71 4.11
CA LEU A 124 -0.31 7.30 3.41
C LEU A 124 -1.11 6.24 4.19
N GLU A 125 -0.43 5.31 4.84
CA GLU A 125 -1.06 4.33 5.74
C GLU A 125 -1.70 5.00 6.97
N GLY A 126 -0.98 5.93 7.61
CA GLY A 126 -1.52 6.69 8.74
C GLY A 126 -2.72 7.57 8.38
N LEU A 127 -2.77 8.05 7.14
CA LEU A 127 -3.93 8.76 6.58
C LEU A 127 -5.02 7.81 6.05
N SER A 128 -4.85 6.49 6.17
CA SER A 128 -5.76 5.46 5.63
C SER A 128 -5.96 5.54 4.11
N LEU A 129 -4.97 6.06 3.39
CA LEU A 129 -4.92 6.13 1.93
C LEU A 129 -4.31 4.87 1.30
N LEU A 130 -3.47 4.16 2.07
CA LEU A 130 -3.04 2.80 1.76
C LEU A 130 -3.49 1.85 2.86
N ARG A 131 -3.72 0.58 2.51
CA ARG A 131 -4.05 -0.46 3.48
C ARG A 131 -2.84 -0.77 4.37
N LEU A 132 -3.07 -1.21 5.60
CA LEU A 132 -2.00 -1.59 6.52
C LEU A 132 -1.36 -2.95 6.20
N SER A 133 -2.08 -3.83 5.51
CA SER A 133 -1.51 -5.10 5.04
C SER A 133 -0.52 -4.82 3.90
N ARG A 134 0.75 -5.14 4.14
CA ARG A 134 1.84 -5.00 3.18
C ARG A 134 2.20 -6.36 2.63
N ARG A 135 1.46 -6.85 1.63
CA ARG A 135 1.64 -8.22 1.11
C ARG A 135 2.60 -8.23 -0.07
N LEU A 136 3.68 -9.01 0.02
CA LEU A 136 4.68 -9.07 -1.04
C LEU A 136 4.98 -10.51 -1.43
N PHE A 137 5.14 -10.74 -2.73
CA PHE A 137 5.56 -12.02 -3.26
C PHE A 137 6.94 -11.92 -3.90
N ILE A 138 7.87 -12.82 -3.56
CA ILE A 138 9.14 -12.97 -4.27
C ILE A 138 9.10 -14.25 -5.08
N SER A 139 9.13 -14.11 -6.40
CA SER A 139 9.28 -15.24 -7.31
C SER A 139 10.73 -15.32 -7.79
N TYR A 140 11.30 -16.52 -7.65
CA TYR A 140 12.72 -16.77 -7.90
C TYR A 140 12.97 -18.23 -8.28
N LYS A 141 14.13 -18.47 -8.89
CA LYS A 141 14.60 -19.82 -9.22
C LYS A 141 15.61 -20.28 -8.17
N ARG A 142 15.31 -21.39 -7.48
CA ARG A 142 16.05 -21.83 -6.28
C ARG A 142 17.55 -22.06 -6.53
N ASP A 143 17.90 -22.71 -7.61
CA ASP A 143 19.26 -23.08 -8.00
C ASP A 143 20.05 -21.92 -8.63
N GLU A 144 19.45 -20.72 -8.79
CA GLU A 144 20.14 -19.55 -9.32
C GLU A 144 20.17 -18.37 -8.34
N SER A 145 19.10 -18.11 -7.59
CA SER A 145 18.92 -16.85 -6.84
C SER A 145 18.43 -16.98 -5.39
N SER A 146 18.55 -18.17 -4.77
CA SER A 146 18.09 -18.39 -3.37
C SER A 146 18.69 -17.40 -2.36
N SER A 147 19.99 -17.13 -2.38
CA SER A 147 20.58 -16.22 -1.39
C SER A 147 20.06 -14.79 -1.54
N VAL A 148 19.90 -14.29 -2.77
CA VAL A 148 19.29 -12.98 -3.02
C VAL A 148 17.82 -12.95 -2.59
N ALA A 149 17.06 -14.01 -2.85
CA ALA A 149 15.66 -14.11 -2.41
C ALA A 149 15.54 -14.04 -0.88
N ILE A 150 16.42 -14.74 -0.15
CA ILE A 150 16.46 -14.71 1.32
C ILE A 150 16.87 -13.32 1.83
N GLN A 151 17.88 -12.68 1.21
CA GLN A 151 18.28 -11.31 1.59
C GLN A 151 17.12 -10.32 1.42
N LEU A 152 16.40 -10.41 0.30
CA LEU A 152 15.25 -9.55 0.04
C LEU A 152 14.09 -9.86 0.99
N PHE A 153 13.84 -11.13 1.29
CA PHE A 153 12.87 -11.54 2.32
C PHE A 153 13.18 -10.87 3.65
N GLU A 154 14.39 -11.04 4.19
CA GLU A 154 14.78 -10.44 5.47
C GLU A 154 14.70 -8.92 5.46
N GLN A 155 15.13 -8.30 4.35
CA GLN A 155 15.15 -6.86 4.25
C GLN A 155 13.73 -6.28 4.11
N LEU A 156 12.84 -6.90 3.35
CA LEU A 156 11.46 -6.44 3.19
C LEU A 156 10.61 -6.72 4.44
N GLU A 157 10.82 -7.84 5.13
CA GLU A 157 10.21 -8.11 6.45
C GLU A 157 10.59 -7.06 7.49
N LYS A 158 11.87 -6.64 7.54
CA LYS A 158 12.32 -5.52 8.39
C LYS A 158 11.64 -4.19 8.05
N ASN A 159 11.08 -4.06 6.85
CA ASN A 159 10.31 -2.90 6.39
C ASN A 159 8.78 -3.13 6.49
N GLY A 160 8.36 -4.15 7.24
CA GLY A 160 6.96 -4.40 7.59
C GLY A 160 6.15 -5.12 6.51
N PHE A 161 6.79 -5.64 5.46
CA PHE A 161 6.12 -6.51 4.50
C PHE A 161 5.92 -7.90 5.07
N ASP A 162 4.78 -8.50 4.79
CA ASP A 162 4.52 -9.93 4.95
C ASP A 162 4.90 -10.60 3.62
N VAL A 163 6.08 -11.23 3.62
CA VAL A 163 6.74 -11.73 2.41
C VAL A 163 6.47 -13.21 2.21
N PHE A 164 5.95 -13.55 1.03
CA PHE A 164 5.75 -14.92 0.58
C PHE A 164 6.84 -15.32 -0.43
N LEU A 165 7.42 -16.52 -0.25
CA LEU A 165 8.38 -17.12 -1.18
C LEU A 165 7.71 -18.31 -1.89
N ASP A 166 7.81 -18.34 -3.22
CA ASP A 166 7.11 -19.22 -4.19
C ASP A 166 7.04 -20.71 -3.80
N THR A 167 7.99 -21.20 -3.02
CA THR A 167 8.15 -22.65 -2.83
C THR A 167 8.39 -23.11 -1.39
N HIS A 168 8.60 -22.20 -0.44
CA HIS A 168 8.80 -22.56 0.98
C HIS A 168 7.53 -22.43 1.83
N SER A 169 6.55 -21.68 1.35
CA SER A 169 5.45 -21.19 2.19
C SER A 169 4.10 -21.87 1.91
N ILE A 170 4.03 -22.80 0.94
CA ILE A 170 2.81 -23.59 0.66
C ILE A 170 2.81 -24.86 1.51
N ARG A 171 1.70 -25.11 2.22
CA ARG A 171 1.55 -26.28 3.08
C ARG A 171 1.50 -27.56 2.25
N GLN A 172 2.07 -28.64 2.80
CA GLN A 172 1.97 -29.97 2.20
C GLN A 172 0.48 -30.37 2.08
N GLY A 173 0.09 -30.88 0.91
CA GLY A 173 -1.28 -31.31 0.62
C GLY A 173 -2.20 -30.22 0.04
N GLU A 174 -1.76 -28.96 -0.07
CA GLU A 174 -2.53 -27.92 -0.77
C GLU A 174 -2.23 -27.92 -2.28
N PRO A 175 -3.22 -27.70 -3.16
CA PRO A 175 -2.97 -27.52 -4.59
C PRO A 175 -2.12 -26.27 -4.82
N PHE A 176 -0.87 -26.47 -5.26
CA PHE A 176 0.15 -25.41 -5.42
C PHE A 176 -0.37 -24.19 -6.20
N GLN A 177 -0.90 -24.44 -7.40
CA GLN A 177 -1.37 -23.40 -8.30
C GLN A 177 -2.55 -22.61 -7.71
N GLU A 178 -3.53 -23.27 -7.08
CA GLU A 178 -4.67 -22.55 -6.47
C GLU A 178 -4.26 -21.68 -5.28
N GLU A 179 -3.31 -22.15 -4.46
CA GLU A 179 -2.78 -21.35 -3.34
C GLU A 179 -1.98 -20.16 -3.86
N LEU A 180 -1.14 -20.35 -4.88
CA LEU A 180 -0.42 -19.26 -5.53
C LEU A 180 -1.37 -18.19 -6.05
N TRP A 181 -2.44 -18.59 -6.77
CA TRP A 181 -3.44 -17.67 -7.30
C TRP A 181 -4.18 -16.89 -6.22
N HIS A 182 -4.52 -17.57 -5.13
CA HIS A 182 -5.13 -16.92 -3.98
C HIS A 182 -4.21 -15.90 -3.32
N ARG A 183 -2.93 -16.23 -3.16
CA ARG A 183 -1.94 -15.32 -2.60
C ARG A 183 -1.79 -14.09 -3.49
N MET A 184 -1.65 -14.30 -4.80
CA MET A 184 -1.59 -13.21 -5.77
C MET A 184 -2.81 -12.28 -5.70
N ALA A 185 -4.01 -12.81 -5.43
CA ALA A 185 -5.21 -11.98 -5.26
C ALA A 185 -5.09 -10.98 -4.10
N ASP A 186 -4.36 -11.34 -3.05
CA ASP A 186 -4.12 -10.47 -1.89
C ASP A 186 -2.72 -9.79 -1.90
N THR A 187 -1.87 -10.03 -2.90
CA THR A 187 -0.54 -9.42 -3.00
C THR A 187 -0.59 -7.97 -3.49
N ASP A 188 0.19 -7.08 -2.89
CA ASP A 188 0.34 -5.70 -3.36
C ASP A 188 1.38 -5.57 -4.47
N VAL A 189 2.52 -6.25 -4.30
CA VAL A 189 3.68 -6.17 -5.20
C VAL A 189 4.33 -7.53 -5.34
N VAL A 190 4.80 -7.83 -6.55
CA VAL A 190 5.65 -8.96 -6.86
C VAL A 190 7.06 -8.47 -7.13
N VAL A 191 8.05 -9.11 -6.52
CA VAL A 191 9.46 -8.97 -6.85
C VAL A 191 9.89 -10.22 -7.62
N LEU A 192 10.29 -10.03 -8.87
CA LEU A 192 10.66 -11.11 -9.79
C LEU A 192 12.18 -11.14 -9.96
N LEU A 193 12.84 -12.21 -9.52
CA LEU A 193 14.28 -12.41 -9.72
C LEU A 193 14.52 -13.03 -11.09
N ASN A 194 14.72 -12.16 -12.10
CA ASN A 194 14.86 -12.58 -13.49
C ASN A 194 16.31 -12.96 -13.81
N THR A 195 16.66 -14.19 -13.40
CA THR A 195 17.90 -14.87 -13.77
C THR A 195 17.79 -15.55 -15.14
N PRO A 196 18.91 -15.88 -15.82
CA PRO A 196 18.86 -16.46 -17.16
C PRO A 196 17.99 -17.72 -17.33
N GLY A 197 17.91 -18.59 -16.32
CA GLY A 197 17.10 -19.81 -16.35
C GLY A 197 15.70 -19.67 -15.76
N PHE A 198 15.27 -18.47 -15.38
CA PHE A 198 14.04 -18.24 -14.61
C PHE A 198 12.77 -18.60 -15.39
N LEU A 199 12.63 -18.08 -16.61
CA LEU A 199 11.46 -18.32 -17.47
C LEU A 199 11.33 -19.79 -17.93
N ASN A 200 12.42 -20.56 -17.86
CA ASN A 200 12.45 -21.95 -18.35
C ASN A 200 11.86 -22.97 -17.36
N SER A 201 11.56 -22.60 -16.09
CA SER A 201 11.18 -23.61 -15.10
C SER A 201 10.03 -23.24 -14.16
N ASN A 202 9.82 -21.96 -13.83
CA ASN A 202 8.99 -21.62 -12.67
C ASN A 202 7.85 -20.64 -12.97
N TRP A 203 8.12 -19.59 -13.74
CA TRP A 203 7.11 -18.58 -14.06
C TRP A 203 6.88 -18.52 -15.57
N THR A 204 5.70 -18.93 -16.01
CA THR A 204 5.35 -18.97 -17.44
C THR A 204 4.79 -17.63 -17.92
N THR A 205 4.76 -17.42 -19.24
CA THR A 205 4.05 -16.29 -19.87
C THR A 205 2.61 -16.16 -19.36
N GLN A 206 1.95 -17.29 -19.04
CA GLN A 206 0.58 -17.29 -18.52
C GLN A 206 0.51 -16.67 -17.12
N GLU A 207 1.46 -16.96 -16.24
CA GLU A 207 1.44 -16.44 -14.88
C GLU A 207 1.76 -14.94 -14.85
N LEU A 208 2.66 -14.50 -15.72
CA LEU A 208 2.93 -13.07 -15.92
C LEU A 208 1.68 -12.35 -16.44
N ALA A 209 1.07 -12.87 -17.51
CA ALA A 209 -0.16 -12.34 -18.06
C ALA A 209 -1.29 -12.29 -17.02
N LYS A 210 -1.35 -13.27 -16.13
CA LYS A 210 -2.33 -13.32 -15.05
C LYS A 210 -2.11 -12.24 -14.01
N ALA A 211 -0.88 -12.07 -13.50
CA ALA A 211 -0.55 -10.99 -12.56
C ALA A 211 -0.88 -9.60 -13.15
N ASN A 212 -0.65 -9.43 -14.44
CA ASN A 212 -0.98 -8.21 -15.17
C ASN A 212 -2.49 -7.98 -15.28
N SER A 213 -3.27 -9.03 -15.57
CA SER A 213 -4.74 -8.95 -15.58
C SER A 213 -5.33 -8.58 -14.21
N MET A 214 -4.58 -8.82 -13.14
CA MET A 214 -4.93 -8.45 -11.76
C MET A 214 -4.35 -7.08 -11.37
N SER A 215 -3.65 -6.42 -12.29
CA SER A 215 -2.91 -5.16 -12.12
C SER A 215 -2.00 -5.12 -10.89
N ILE A 216 -1.38 -6.27 -10.60
CA ILE A 216 -0.36 -6.37 -9.57
C ILE A 216 0.92 -5.74 -10.11
N GLY A 217 1.54 -4.86 -9.32
CA GLY A 217 2.81 -4.26 -9.68
C GLY A 217 3.92 -5.29 -9.60
N ILE A 218 4.69 -5.45 -10.69
CA ILE A 218 5.82 -6.38 -10.75
C ILE A 218 7.12 -5.60 -10.88
N LEU A 219 8.00 -5.70 -9.89
CA LEU A 219 9.38 -5.21 -9.96
C LEU A 219 10.28 -6.35 -10.44
N GLN A 220 10.85 -6.22 -11.63
CA GLN A 220 11.68 -7.26 -12.22
C GLN A 220 13.16 -6.94 -12.04
N LEU A 221 13.83 -7.68 -11.17
CA LEU A 221 15.27 -7.59 -10.95
C LEU A 221 15.99 -8.39 -12.03
N ILE A 222 16.58 -7.69 -12.99
CA ILE A 222 17.21 -8.30 -14.16
C ILE A 222 18.68 -8.51 -13.86
N TRP A 223 19.13 -9.76 -13.95
CA TRP A 223 20.53 -10.11 -13.72
C TRP A 223 21.46 -9.46 -14.75
N PRO A 224 22.73 -9.19 -14.40
CA PRO A 224 23.66 -8.53 -15.32
C PRO A 224 23.89 -9.26 -16.65
N THR A 225 23.82 -10.59 -16.64
CA THR A 225 23.98 -11.45 -17.83
C THR A 225 22.70 -11.71 -18.59
N HIS A 226 21.58 -11.18 -18.12
CA HIS A 226 20.29 -11.41 -18.72
C HIS A 226 19.77 -10.11 -19.34
N LYS A 227 18.97 -10.25 -20.39
CA LYS A 227 18.31 -9.11 -21.04
C LYS A 227 16.82 -9.32 -20.94
N LEU A 228 16.10 -8.22 -20.80
CA LEU A 228 14.65 -8.22 -20.87
C LEU A 228 14.21 -8.81 -22.22
N GLU A 229 13.42 -9.87 -22.21
CA GLU A 229 12.74 -10.31 -23.43
C GLU A 229 11.65 -9.28 -23.77
N ARG A 230 11.42 -9.03 -25.07
CA ARG A 230 10.60 -7.92 -25.58
C ARG A 230 9.13 -7.94 -25.09
N ASP A 231 8.66 -9.05 -24.54
CA ASP A 231 7.31 -9.24 -24.01
C ASP A 231 7.10 -8.72 -22.57
N ALA A 232 8.13 -8.15 -21.94
CA ALA A 232 8.08 -7.67 -20.56
C ALA A 232 7.78 -6.15 -20.40
N GLU A 233 7.03 -5.55 -21.34
CA GLU A 233 6.51 -4.17 -21.22
C GLU A 233 5.59 -3.94 -19.99
N ILE A 234 5.33 -4.98 -19.21
CA ILE A 234 4.27 -5.03 -18.20
C ILE A 234 4.82 -5.03 -16.76
N SER A 235 6.14 -5.16 -16.59
CA SER A 235 6.84 -5.05 -15.30
C SER A 235 7.76 -3.84 -15.26
N ILE A 236 8.05 -3.33 -14.07
CA ILE A 236 9.05 -2.27 -13.88
C ILE A 236 10.44 -2.94 -13.86
N PRO A 237 11.30 -2.71 -14.87
CA PRO A 237 12.62 -3.30 -14.90
C PRO A 237 13.55 -2.61 -13.89
N PHE A 238 14.29 -3.41 -13.14
CA PHE A 238 15.40 -2.99 -12.29
C PHE A 238 16.65 -3.73 -12.76
N GLN A 239 17.44 -3.07 -13.61
CA GLN A 239 18.68 -3.66 -14.13
C GLN A 239 19.74 -3.69 -13.03
N LEU A 240 20.19 -4.90 -12.68
CA LEU A 240 21.36 -5.10 -11.82
C LEU A 240 22.63 -5.06 -12.65
N ASN A 241 23.69 -4.52 -12.06
CA ASN A 241 25.05 -4.50 -12.59
C ASN A 241 25.96 -5.39 -11.73
N ASN A 242 27.14 -5.72 -12.24
CA ASN A 242 28.10 -6.55 -11.50
C ASN A 242 28.48 -5.95 -10.13
N THR A 243 28.56 -4.61 -10.04
CA THR A 243 28.88 -3.87 -8.82
C THR A 243 27.78 -3.90 -7.76
N ASP A 244 26.56 -4.30 -8.14
CA ASP A 244 25.46 -4.46 -7.19
C ASP A 244 25.63 -5.72 -6.31
N PHE A 245 26.54 -6.63 -6.68
CA PHE A 245 26.82 -7.87 -5.95
C PHE A 245 28.05 -7.73 -5.07
N GLY A 246 27.93 -8.06 -3.78
CA GLY A 246 29.01 -7.85 -2.80
C GLY A 246 30.24 -8.75 -3.02
N ASN A 247 30.09 -9.85 -3.76
CA ASN A 247 31.18 -10.75 -4.14
C ASN A 247 31.50 -10.73 -5.65
N ASN A 248 30.87 -9.86 -6.43
CA ASN A 248 30.94 -9.85 -7.91
C ASN A 248 30.54 -11.19 -8.57
N ILE A 249 29.83 -12.07 -7.84
CA ILE A 249 29.31 -13.34 -8.36
C ILE A 249 27.80 -13.17 -8.55
N PHE A 250 27.32 -13.53 -9.74
CA PHE A 250 25.90 -13.40 -10.12
C PHE A 250 25.39 -14.60 -10.92
N SER A 251 26.17 -15.68 -11.03
CA SER A 251 25.80 -16.91 -11.77
C SER A 251 25.57 -18.12 -10.86
N THR A 252 25.69 -17.94 -9.54
CA THR A 252 25.57 -19.03 -8.56
C THR A 252 24.60 -18.66 -7.45
N PRO A 253 24.03 -19.66 -6.74
CA PRO A 253 23.21 -19.43 -5.55
C PRO A 253 23.89 -18.63 -4.45
N SER A 254 25.23 -18.58 -4.40
CA SER A 254 25.99 -17.82 -3.39
C SER A 254 26.13 -16.33 -3.72
N SER A 255 25.55 -15.88 -4.83
CA SER A 255 25.46 -14.45 -5.17
C SER A 255 24.65 -13.70 -4.12
N TYR A 256 25.07 -12.47 -3.78
CA TYR A 256 24.35 -11.65 -2.81
C TYR A 256 24.48 -10.16 -3.15
N LEU A 257 23.40 -9.42 -2.93
CA LEU A 257 23.34 -7.98 -3.18
C LEU A 257 24.04 -7.22 -2.05
N ASN A 258 24.69 -6.11 -2.40
CA ASN A 258 25.22 -5.19 -1.41
C ASN A 258 24.10 -4.37 -0.74
N ASN A 259 24.39 -3.77 0.42
CA ASN A 259 23.40 -3.04 1.21
C ASN A 259 22.79 -1.84 0.48
N ASN A 260 23.56 -1.15 -0.35
CA ASN A 260 23.06 0.00 -1.11
C ASN A 260 22.02 -0.44 -2.16
N THR A 261 22.30 -1.53 -2.88
CA THR A 261 21.35 -2.11 -3.83
C THR A 261 20.09 -2.60 -3.11
N LEU A 262 20.21 -3.26 -1.96
CA LEU A 262 19.06 -3.69 -1.16
C LEU A 262 18.16 -2.50 -0.78
N LYS A 263 18.73 -1.39 -0.31
CA LYS A 263 17.97 -0.16 0.01
C LYS A 263 17.23 0.40 -1.21
N ARG A 264 17.91 0.47 -2.36
CA ARG A 264 17.29 0.92 -3.63
C ARG A 264 16.14 0.02 -4.06
N VAL A 265 16.26 -1.30 -3.90
CA VAL A 265 15.18 -2.25 -4.22
C VAL A 265 13.98 -2.03 -3.30
N VAL A 266 14.20 -1.90 -1.98
CA VAL A 266 13.11 -1.60 -1.03
C VAL A 266 12.39 -0.30 -1.39
N SER A 267 13.14 0.76 -1.70
CA SER A 267 12.58 2.05 -2.12
C SER A 267 11.70 1.90 -3.38
N GLN A 268 12.15 1.14 -4.38
CA GLN A 268 11.36 0.86 -5.58
C GLN A 268 10.12 0.00 -5.31
N VAL A 269 10.19 -0.95 -4.39
CA VAL A 269 9.03 -1.76 -3.96
C VAL A 269 7.96 -0.88 -3.31
N GLU A 270 8.34 0.01 -2.39
CA GLU A 270 7.40 0.94 -1.74
C GLU A 270 6.72 1.86 -2.77
N SER A 271 7.51 2.44 -3.68
CA SER A 271 6.99 3.27 -4.78
C SER A 271 6.01 2.52 -5.67
N LEU A 272 6.33 1.26 -6.01
CA LEU A 272 5.48 0.40 -6.84
C LEU A 272 4.20 -0.03 -6.11
N ARG A 273 4.26 -0.25 -4.79
CA ARG A 273 3.12 -0.64 -3.98
C ARG A 273 1.99 0.39 -4.05
N ALA A 274 2.33 1.66 -3.84
CA ALA A 274 1.33 2.74 -3.91
C ALA A 274 0.68 2.80 -5.30
N ARG A 275 1.47 2.72 -6.38
CA ARG A 275 0.97 2.69 -7.76
C ARG A 275 0.08 1.48 -8.05
N SER A 276 0.49 0.28 -7.61
CA SER A 276 -0.28 -0.93 -7.85
C SER A 276 -1.61 -0.90 -7.13
N LEU A 277 -1.64 -0.49 -5.86
CA LEU A 277 -2.88 -0.35 -5.11
C LEU A 277 -3.85 0.64 -5.75
N ALA A 278 -3.35 1.79 -6.22
CA ALA A 278 -4.15 2.77 -6.95
C ALA A 278 -4.75 2.18 -8.24
N SER A 279 -3.92 1.54 -9.07
CA SER A 279 -4.36 0.93 -10.33
C SER A 279 -5.41 -0.18 -10.11
N ARG A 280 -5.22 -1.02 -9.09
CA ARG A 280 -6.19 -2.08 -8.75
C ARG A 280 -7.51 -1.51 -8.26
N GLN A 281 -7.47 -0.45 -7.46
CA GLN A 281 -8.69 0.24 -7.01
C GLN A 281 -9.44 0.86 -8.20
N ASP A 282 -8.72 1.52 -9.11
CA ASP A 282 -9.29 2.14 -10.30
C ASP A 282 -9.92 1.12 -11.25
N ASN A 283 -9.35 -0.08 -11.38
CA ASN A 283 -9.97 -1.15 -12.15
C ASN A 283 -11.30 -1.60 -11.54
N ILE A 284 -11.36 -1.80 -10.22
CA ILE A 284 -12.58 -2.18 -9.50
C ILE A 284 -13.66 -1.10 -9.69
N ILE A 285 -13.28 0.17 -9.55
CA ILE A 285 -14.18 1.32 -9.77
C ILE A 285 -14.70 1.31 -11.20
N THR A 286 -13.80 1.21 -12.19
CA THR A 286 -14.14 1.27 -13.61
C THR A 286 -15.08 0.15 -14.02
N GLU A 287 -14.84 -1.08 -13.54
CA GLU A 287 -15.70 -2.24 -13.82
C GLU A 287 -17.10 -2.07 -13.21
N PHE A 288 -17.22 -1.50 -12.01
CA PHE A 288 -18.50 -1.21 -11.38
C PHE A 288 -19.27 -0.07 -12.06
N ILE A 289 -18.62 1.05 -12.38
CA ILE A 289 -19.23 2.17 -13.11
C ILE A 289 -19.71 1.71 -14.50
N SER A 290 -18.91 0.86 -15.17
CA SER A 290 -19.32 0.26 -16.45
C SER A 290 -20.57 -0.60 -16.29
N SER A 291 -20.65 -1.39 -15.21
CA SER A 291 -21.83 -2.19 -14.88
C SER A 291 -23.06 -1.31 -14.60
N SER A 292 -22.90 -0.17 -13.91
CA SER A 292 -24.00 0.76 -13.64
C SER A 292 -24.55 1.43 -14.89
N ILE A 293 -23.67 1.82 -15.82
CA ILE A 293 -24.06 2.40 -17.11
C ILE A 293 -24.89 1.39 -17.91
N LYS A 294 -24.46 0.12 -17.98
CA LYS A 294 -25.17 -0.94 -18.72
C LYS A 294 -26.62 -1.15 -18.24
N VAL A 295 -26.85 -1.06 -16.93
CA VAL A 295 -28.20 -1.21 -16.35
C VAL A 295 -28.97 0.11 -16.22
N GLY A 296 -28.43 1.22 -16.72
CA GLY A 296 -29.06 2.53 -16.64
C GLY A 296 -29.16 3.11 -15.22
N ARG A 297 -28.27 2.69 -14.30
CA ARG A 297 -28.22 3.18 -12.92
C ARG A 297 -27.11 4.22 -12.76
N LYS A 298 -27.45 5.35 -12.14
CA LYS A 298 -26.49 6.41 -11.84
C LYS A 298 -25.65 6.03 -10.62
N ALA A 299 -24.34 5.94 -10.83
CA ALA A 299 -23.33 5.76 -9.78
C ALA A 299 -22.37 6.97 -9.81
N ASP A 300 -22.20 7.62 -8.66
CA ASP A 300 -21.38 8.83 -8.53
C ASP A 300 -20.11 8.52 -7.73
N LEU A 301 -18.94 8.63 -8.38
CA LEU A 301 -17.65 8.50 -7.71
C LEU A 301 -17.37 9.76 -6.87
N GLN A 302 -17.08 9.55 -5.59
CA GLN A 302 -16.76 10.62 -4.64
C GLN A 302 -15.25 10.90 -4.60
N SER A 303 -14.87 12.06 -4.06
CA SER A 303 -13.46 12.49 -3.96
C SER A 303 -12.59 11.50 -3.19
N GLU A 304 -13.14 10.81 -2.20
CA GLU A 304 -12.46 9.83 -1.35
C GLU A 304 -12.54 8.40 -1.94
N LYS A 305 -12.75 8.27 -3.26
CA LYS A 305 -12.72 7.01 -4.03
C LYS A 305 -13.73 5.94 -3.60
N PHE A 306 -14.80 6.32 -2.90
CA PHE A 306 -16.00 5.49 -2.75
C PHE A 306 -17.09 5.92 -3.74
N ILE A 307 -18.02 5.03 -4.04
CA ILE A 307 -19.09 5.26 -5.02
C ILE A 307 -20.42 5.36 -4.27
N THR A 308 -21.27 6.31 -4.65
CA THR A 308 -22.65 6.36 -4.17
C THR A 308 -23.63 5.95 -5.27
N VAL A 309 -24.63 5.17 -4.90
CA VAL A 309 -25.70 4.74 -5.82
C VAL A 309 -27.05 5.06 -5.20
N LYS A 310 -27.89 5.78 -5.93
CA LYS A 310 -29.23 6.16 -5.48
C LYS A 310 -30.23 5.02 -5.70
N ARG A 311 -31.02 4.74 -4.67
CA ARG A 311 -32.16 3.82 -4.70
C ARG A 311 -33.42 4.54 -5.20
N SER A 312 -34.43 3.76 -5.54
CA SER A 312 -35.77 4.25 -5.90
C SER A 312 -36.47 5.01 -4.76
N ASP A 313 -36.15 4.70 -3.50
CA ASP A 313 -36.68 5.35 -2.30
C ASP A 313 -35.93 6.66 -1.93
N GLY A 314 -35.00 7.12 -2.77
CA GLY A 314 -34.22 8.33 -2.57
C GLY A 314 -33.06 8.20 -1.58
N LYS A 315 -32.87 7.03 -0.93
CA LYS A 315 -31.70 6.74 -0.10
C LYS A 315 -30.52 6.30 -0.96
N GLU A 316 -29.32 6.35 -0.38
CA GLU A 316 -28.08 6.02 -1.07
C GLU A 316 -27.41 4.79 -0.47
N PHE A 317 -26.82 3.97 -1.34
CA PHE A 317 -25.84 2.98 -0.94
C PHE A 317 -24.44 3.51 -1.15
N VAL A 318 -23.56 3.23 -0.20
CA VAL A 318 -22.12 3.52 -0.28
C VAL A 318 -21.39 2.25 -0.69
N ILE A 319 -20.63 2.31 -1.78
CA ILE A 319 -19.86 1.18 -2.30
C ILE A 319 -18.39 1.55 -2.13
N ILE A 320 -17.64 0.69 -1.45
CA ILE A 320 -16.25 0.91 -1.04
C ILE A 320 -15.37 -0.07 -1.82
N PRO A 321 -14.68 0.40 -2.89
CA PRO A 321 -13.73 -0.41 -3.64
C PRO A 321 -12.60 -0.88 -2.74
N THR A 322 -12.44 -2.20 -2.63
CA THR A 322 -11.51 -2.86 -1.70
C THR A 322 -10.54 -3.73 -2.47
N VAL A 323 -9.24 -3.42 -2.35
CA VAL A 323 -8.16 -4.18 -2.97
C VAL A 323 -7.69 -5.32 -2.05
N GLY A 324 -7.55 -6.51 -2.63
CA GLY A 324 -7.22 -7.72 -1.89
C GLY A 324 -8.46 -8.45 -1.36
N VAL A 325 -8.25 -9.36 -0.41
CA VAL A 325 -9.33 -10.14 0.19
C VAL A 325 -9.90 -9.36 1.37
N PRO A 326 -11.20 -8.99 1.39
CA PRO A 326 -11.79 -8.33 2.56
C PRO A 326 -11.63 -9.18 3.84
N GLN A 327 -11.34 -8.53 4.96
CA GLN A 327 -11.21 -9.18 6.26
C GLN A 327 -12.02 -8.41 7.31
N ALA A 328 -12.26 -8.99 8.49
CA ALA A 328 -13.04 -8.35 9.56
C ALA A 328 -12.57 -6.91 9.87
N PHE A 329 -11.26 -6.66 9.84
CA PHE A 329 -10.70 -5.33 10.02
C PHE A 329 -11.12 -4.34 8.90
N THR A 330 -11.19 -4.80 7.65
CA THR A 330 -11.68 -4.01 6.50
C THR A 330 -13.14 -3.59 6.67
N TYR A 331 -13.99 -4.49 7.21
CA TYR A 331 -15.38 -4.16 7.53
C TYR A 331 -15.43 -3.05 8.60
N ASN A 332 -14.67 -3.19 9.67
CA ASN A 332 -14.63 -2.19 10.75
C ASN A 332 -14.14 -0.81 10.26
N GLN A 333 -13.04 -0.74 9.51
CA GLN A 333 -12.57 0.53 8.91
C GLN A 333 -13.62 1.18 7.99
N SER A 334 -14.38 0.36 7.28
CA SER A 334 -15.43 0.83 6.38
C SER A 334 -16.62 1.41 7.14
N GLU A 335 -16.95 0.87 8.32
CA GLU A 335 -17.97 1.47 9.20
C GLU A 335 -17.53 2.85 9.69
N GLU A 336 -16.26 3.02 10.07
CA GLU A 336 -15.70 4.31 10.47
C GLU A 336 -15.71 5.33 9.32
N LEU A 337 -15.42 4.89 8.09
CA LEU A 337 -15.55 5.71 6.89
C LEU A 337 -17.00 6.16 6.68
N VAL A 338 -17.96 5.25 6.77
CA VAL A 338 -19.39 5.56 6.62
C VAL A 338 -19.89 6.51 7.71
N ALA A 339 -19.45 6.32 8.96
CA ALA A 339 -19.78 7.21 10.07
C ALA A 339 -19.29 8.65 9.84
N ARG A 340 -18.13 8.82 9.18
CA ARG A 340 -17.55 10.13 8.84
C ARG A 340 -18.29 10.86 7.71
N ILE A 341 -18.94 10.14 6.79
CA ILE A 341 -19.62 10.71 5.62
C ILE A 341 -20.85 11.57 6.01
N LYS A 342 -21.33 11.52 7.28
CA LYS A 342 -22.35 12.44 7.85
C LYS A 342 -23.61 12.64 6.98
N SER A 343 -23.98 11.63 6.18
CA SER A 343 -25.18 11.66 5.34
C SER A 343 -26.29 10.88 6.04
N LYS A 344 -27.37 11.57 6.46
CA LYS A 344 -28.59 10.94 6.99
C LYS A 344 -29.32 10.04 5.98
N ASN A 345 -28.84 10.01 4.73
CA ASN A 345 -29.47 9.31 3.61
C ASN A 345 -28.79 7.98 3.24
N VAL A 346 -27.71 7.58 3.94
CA VAL A 346 -27.06 6.29 3.69
C VAL A 346 -27.92 5.15 4.24
N LYS A 347 -28.40 4.27 3.35
CA LYS A 347 -29.19 3.08 3.71
C LYS A 347 -28.31 1.91 4.14
N GLY A 348 -27.11 1.81 3.60
CA GLY A 348 -26.16 0.75 3.86
C GLY A 348 -24.87 0.94 3.08
N ALA A 349 -23.85 0.16 3.43
CA ALA A 349 -22.56 0.18 2.76
C ALA A 349 -22.11 -1.22 2.35
N PHE A 350 -21.36 -1.28 1.25
CA PHE A 350 -20.90 -2.52 0.65
C PHE A 350 -19.41 -2.44 0.31
N LEU A 351 -18.66 -3.48 0.65
CA LEU A 351 -17.30 -3.69 0.17
C LEU A 351 -17.37 -4.30 -1.23
N LEU A 352 -16.84 -3.61 -2.23
CA LEU A 352 -16.74 -4.09 -3.59
C LEU A 352 -15.33 -4.66 -3.81
N TYR A 353 -15.23 -5.92 -4.16
CA TYR A 353 -13.93 -6.59 -4.30
C TYR A 353 -13.85 -7.46 -5.56
N ASP A 354 -12.63 -7.61 -6.06
CA ASP A 354 -12.34 -8.55 -7.14
C ASP A 354 -12.18 -9.97 -6.57
N HIS A 355 -13.24 -10.76 -6.71
CA HIS A 355 -13.26 -12.15 -6.25
C HIS A 355 -12.47 -13.12 -7.16
N ARG A 356 -12.02 -12.69 -8.35
CA ARG A 356 -11.30 -13.56 -9.29
C ARG A 356 -10.04 -14.09 -8.59
N ASN A 357 -9.86 -15.41 -8.62
CA ASN A 357 -8.73 -16.12 -7.99
C ASN A 357 -8.75 -16.23 -6.46
N ILE A 358 -9.81 -15.77 -5.78
CA ILE A 358 -10.02 -16.05 -4.36
C ILE A 358 -10.58 -17.46 -4.20
N ARG A 359 -9.99 -18.27 -3.32
CA ARG A 359 -10.43 -19.65 -3.08
C ARG A 359 -11.81 -19.71 -2.46
N GLU A 360 -12.55 -20.76 -2.80
CA GLU A 360 -13.93 -21.00 -2.38
C GLU A 360 -14.13 -20.97 -0.84
N LYS A 361 -13.17 -21.51 -0.07
CA LYS A 361 -13.23 -21.46 1.41
C LYS A 361 -13.30 -20.03 1.96
N TRP A 362 -12.60 -19.09 1.32
CA TRP A 362 -12.62 -17.68 1.70
C TRP A 362 -13.89 -16.98 1.23
N LEU A 363 -14.37 -17.29 0.02
CA LEU A 363 -15.66 -16.79 -0.45
C LEU A 363 -16.81 -17.22 0.46
N LYS A 364 -16.80 -18.47 0.95
CA LYS A 364 -17.75 -18.96 1.95
C LYS A 364 -17.62 -18.23 3.29
N HIS A 365 -16.40 -17.92 3.73
CA HIS A 365 -16.18 -17.14 4.95
C HIS A 365 -16.70 -15.69 4.82
N LEU A 366 -16.50 -15.04 3.67
CA LEU A 366 -17.07 -13.71 3.39
C LEU A 366 -18.60 -13.74 3.39
N ALA A 367 -19.19 -14.75 2.74
CA ALA A 367 -20.64 -14.94 2.77
C ALA A 367 -21.17 -15.20 4.20
N TRP A 368 -20.37 -15.87 5.04
CA TRP A 368 -20.68 -16.02 6.46
C TRP A 368 -20.64 -14.68 7.20
N LEU A 369 -19.59 -13.86 7.02
CA LEU A 369 -19.48 -12.51 7.61
C LEU A 369 -20.65 -11.61 7.20
N ASP A 370 -21.05 -11.69 5.93
CA ASP A 370 -22.19 -10.96 5.38
C ASP A 370 -23.53 -11.32 6.04
N ASN A 371 -23.63 -12.38 6.85
CA ASN A 371 -24.83 -12.64 7.65
C ASN A 371 -24.84 -11.89 8.99
N TYR A 372 -23.67 -11.51 9.53
CA TYR A 372 -23.54 -10.99 10.89
C TYR A 372 -23.14 -9.51 10.95
N LEU A 373 -22.43 -9.00 9.95
CA LEU A 373 -21.94 -7.60 9.94
C LEU A 373 -22.89 -6.67 9.19
N PRO A 374 -23.03 -5.38 9.57
CA PRO A 374 -23.95 -4.47 8.90
C PRO A 374 -23.47 -4.07 7.51
N ILE A 375 -22.15 -3.96 7.31
CA ILE A 375 -21.54 -3.85 5.97
C ILE A 375 -21.55 -5.22 5.31
N LYS A 376 -21.85 -5.27 4.02
CA LYS A 376 -21.90 -6.50 3.21
C LYS A 376 -20.88 -6.47 2.09
N THR A 377 -20.68 -7.56 1.36
CA THR A 377 -19.80 -7.56 0.18
C THR A 377 -20.56 -7.66 -1.13
N ILE A 378 -19.93 -7.17 -2.20
CA ILE A 378 -20.34 -7.34 -3.60
C ILE A 378 -19.12 -7.85 -4.36
N LYS A 379 -19.26 -9.02 -5.00
CA LYS A 379 -18.26 -9.49 -5.96
C LYS A 379 -18.37 -8.64 -7.22
N ILE A 380 -17.25 -8.23 -7.79
CA ILE A 380 -17.26 -7.33 -8.96
C ILE A 380 -18.08 -7.88 -10.15
N VAL A 381 -18.07 -9.18 -10.41
CA VAL A 381 -18.85 -9.81 -11.48
C VAL A 381 -20.35 -9.85 -11.21
N ASP A 382 -20.75 -9.80 -9.93
CA ASP A 382 -22.15 -9.79 -9.52
C ASP A 382 -22.71 -8.36 -9.46
N ALA A 383 -21.89 -7.34 -9.72
CA ALA A 383 -22.27 -5.93 -9.61
C ALA A 383 -23.46 -5.58 -10.51
N GLU A 384 -23.44 -6.02 -11.78
CA GLU A 384 -24.51 -5.77 -12.74
C GLU A 384 -25.86 -6.33 -12.23
N LEU A 385 -25.88 -7.60 -11.81
CA LEU A 385 -27.06 -8.24 -11.24
C LEU A 385 -27.51 -7.56 -9.95
N TRP A 386 -26.60 -7.18 -9.07
CA TRP A 386 -26.91 -6.47 -7.83
C TRP A 386 -27.58 -5.12 -8.11
N LEU A 387 -27.07 -4.35 -9.09
CA LEU A 387 -27.62 -3.05 -9.48
C LEU A 387 -29.03 -3.13 -10.06
N THR A 388 -29.43 -4.26 -10.66
CA THR A 388 -30.81 -4.45 -11.13
C THR A 388 -31.84 -4.57 -10.00
N LYS A 389 -31.40 -4.96 -8.79
CA LYS A 389 -32.27 -5.27 -7.64
C LYS A 389 -32.55 -4.08 -6.72
N ILE A 390 -31.91 -2.92 -6.93
CA ILE A 390 -31.92 -1.78 -5.99
C ILE A 390 -32.80 -0.60 -6.39
#